data_AF-A0A2N2PZB4-F1
#
_entry.id   AF-A0A2N2PZB4-F1
#
_cell.length_a   1.000
_cell.length_b   1.000
_cell.length_c   1.000
_cell.angle_alpha   90.00
_cell.angle_beta   90.00
_cell.angle_gamma   90.00
#
_symmetry.space_group_name_H-M   'P 1'
#
loop_
_entity.id
_entity.type
_entity.pdbx_description
1 polymer ?
#
loop_
_entity_poly.entity_id
_entity_poly.type
_entity_poly.pdbx_seq_one_letter_code
_entity_poly.pdbx_strand_id
1 'polypeptide(L)'
;MTTRYVIIGSSIAGLAAAEAIRAADRAGEITLVSDDPHGYYSRPGLAYLLTGEIPQAQLFSLREADWRALGLRRVTGEVTRLEPDAHQVVLADGARLPYDRSHAFPLDHGESGVSSCKTCHPDQLKAYTCYGCHEHTPADIQRKHVKEGIPDFANCMKCHPTGREKEGAGGKNGD
;
A
#
# COMPACT_ATOMS: atom_id res chain seq x y z
N MET A 1 -27.54 -12.23 8.65
CA MET A 1 -26.21 -12.23 9.30
C MET A 1 -25.53 -10.93 8.95
N THR A 2 -24.87 -10.29 9.92
CA THR A 2 -24.12 -9.05 9.72
C THR A 2 -22.74 -9.37 9.17
N THR A 3 -22.29 -8.69 8.12
CA THR A 3 -20.96 -8.89 7.54
C THR A 3 -19.89 -8.31 8.46
N ARG A 4 -18.82 -9.07 8.73
CA ARG A 4 -17.65 -8.63 9.49
C ARG A 4 -16.50 -8.24 8.57
N TYR A 5 -16.00 -7.02 8.75
CA TYR A 5 -14.86 -6.45 8.04
C TYR A 5 -13.72 -6.21 9.03
N VAL A 6 -12.51 -6.54 8.62
CA VAL A 6 -11.28 -6.18 9.34
C VAL A 6 -10.42 -5.31 8.42
N ILE A 7 -10.06 -4.13 8.89
CA ILE A 7 -9.18 -3.17 8.22
C ILE A 7 -7.88 -3.12 9.01
N ILE A 8 -6.76 -3.35 8.33
CA ILE A 8 -5.41 -3.29 8.93
C ILE A 8 -4.77 -1.96 8.56
N GLY A 9 -4.46 -1.15 9.56
CA GLY A 9 -3.86 0.18 9.45
C GLY A 9 -4.86 1.32 9.61
N SER A 10 -4.57 2.27 10.52
CA SER A 10 -5.41 3.44 10.81
C SER A 10 -5.03 4.71 10.02
N SER A 11 -4.48 4.56 8.82
CA SER A 11 -4.15 5.70 7.96
C SER A 11 -5.36 6.19 7.14
N ILE A 12 -5.15 7.16 6.25
CA ILE A 12 -6.20 7.65 5.34
C ILE A 12 -6.82 6.53 4.49
N ALA A 13 -6.04 5.54 4.08
CA ALA A 13 -6.57 4.40 3.31
C ALA A 13 -7.54 3.55 4.15
N GLY A 14 -7.20 3.29 5.42
CA GLY A 14 -8.06 2.54 6.32
C GLY A 14 -9.34 3.29 6.68
N LEU A 15 -9.23 4.61 6.87
CA LEU A 15 -10.37 5.49 7.09
C LEU A 15 -11.31 5.52 5.88
N ALA A 16 -10.76 5.74 4.68
CA ALA A 16 -11.54 5.76 3.44
C ALA A 16 -12.24 4.41 3.19
N ALA A 17 -11.57 3.30 3.49
CA ALA A 17 -12.18 1.97 3.44
C ALA A 17 -13.35 1.83 4.43
N ALA A 18 -13.19 2.31 5.67
CA ALA A 18 -14.26 2.28 6.66
C ALA A 18 -15.47 3.14 6.25
N GLU A 19 -15.23 4.33 5.69
CA GLU A 19 -16.27 5.21 5.14
C GLU A 19 -17.02 4.53 3.98
N ALA A 20 -16.28 3.96 3.02
CA ALA A 20 -16.86 3.26 1.88
C ALA A 20 -17.69 2.04 2.32
N ILE A 21 -17.19 1.24 3.26
CA ILE A 21 -17.94 0.12 3.83
C ILE A 21 -19.18 0.63 4.55
N ARG A 22 -19.09 1.67 5.39
CA ARG A 22 -20.26 2.19 6.11
C ARG A 22 -21.32 2.76 5.17
N ALA A 23 -20.93 3.35 4.04
CA ALA A 23 -21.84 3.82 3.01
C ALA A 23 -22.55 2.65 2.28
N ALA A 24 -21.83 1.57 1.96
CA ALA A 24 -22.35 0.42 1.22
C ALA A 24 -23.09 -0.60 2.11
N ASP A 25 -22.65 -0.77 3.36
CA ASP A 25 -23.15 -1.72 4.35
C ASP A 25 -23.29 -1.02 5.70
N ARG A 26 -24.44 -0.36 5.89
CA ARG A 26 -24.73 0.42 7.11
C ARG A 26 -24.79 -0.42 8.37
N ALA A 27 -25.02 -1.73 8.28
CA ALA A 27 -25.14 -2.62 9.43
C ALA A 27 -23.87 -3.41 9.71
N GLY A 28 -22.94 -3.50 8.75
CA GLY A 28 -21.69 -4.23 8.85
C GLY A 28 -20.87 -3.88 10.11
N GLU A 29 -20.24 -4.91 10.67
CA GLU A 29 -19.31 -4.81 11.78
C GLU A 29 -17.92 -4.51 11.23
N ILE A 30 -17.36 -3.34 11.56
CA ILE A 30 -16.04 -2.92 11.08
C ILE A 30 -15.08 -2.92 12.26
N THR A 31 -14.01 -3.71 12.17
CA THR A 31 -12.87 -3.63 13.08
C THR A 31 -11.70 -2.96 12.37
N LEU A 32 -11.16 -1.88 12.95
CA LEU A 32 -9.94 -1.22 12.53
C LEU A 32 -8.81 -1.61 13.49
N VAL A 33 -7.76 -2.24 12.98
CA VAL A 33 -6.60 -2.69 13.75
C VAL A 33 -5.38 -1.86 13.38
N SER A 34 -4.63 -1.36 14.35
CA SER A 34 -3.39 -0.61 14.11
C SER A 34 -2.46 -0.72 15.31
N ASP A 35 -1.15 -0.80 15.06
CA ASP A 35 -0.11 -0.69 16.08
C ASP A 35 0.42 0.74 16.23
N ASP A 36 -0.06 1.69 15.42
CA ASP A 36 0.32 3.10 15.51
C ASP A 36 -0.12 3.69 16.86
N PRO A 37 0.82 4.14 17.71
CA PRO A 37 0.51 4.65 19.05
C PRO A 37 -0.25 5.98 19.03
N HIS A 38 -0.30 6.67 17.89
CA HIS A 38 -0.95 7.97 17.73
C HIS A 38 -2.33 7.87 17.04
N GLY A 39 -2.73 6.68 16.59
CA GLY A 39 -3.98 6.48 15.87
C GLY A 39 -3.96 7.14 14.48
N TYR A 40 -5.08 7.74 14.06
CA TYR A 40 -5.11 8.48 12.80
C TYR A 40 -4.53 9.88 12.99
N TYR A 41 -3.63 10.24 12.09
CA TYR A 41 -3.19 11.61 11.86
C TYR A 41 -2.86 11.78 10.37
N SER A 42 -2.90 13.02 9.88
CA SER A 42 -2.52 13.36 8.51
C SER A 42 -1.01 13.20 8.32
N ARG A 43 -0.57 12.05 7.80
CA ARG A 43 0.83 11.83 7.44
C ARG A 43 1.34 12.83 6.38
N PRO A 44 0.56 13.22 5.35
CA PRO A 44 0.95 14.33 4.46
C PRO A 44 1.08 15.66 5.20
N GLY A 45 0.25 15.88 6.23
CA GLY A 45 0.32 17.05 7.12
C GLY A 45 1.66 17.21 7.84
N LEU A 46 2.42 16.13 8.05
CA LEU A 46 3.70 16.18 8.76
C LEU A 46 4.69 17.14 8.09
N ALA A 47 4.73 17.19 6.76
CA ALA A 47 5.63 18.11 6.05
C ALA A 47 5.33 19.56 6.42
N TYR A 48 4.05 19.94 6.44
CA TYR A 48 3.59 21.28 6.81
C TYR A 48 3.78 21.60 8.29
N LEU A 49 3.69 20.59 9.17
CA LEU A 49 4.04 20.79 10.58
C LEU A 49 5.53 21.10 10.75
N LEU A 50 6.39 20.33 10.07
CA LEU A 50 7.84 20.47 10.16
C LEU A 50 8.33 21.80 9.56
N THR A 51 7.63 22.34 8.56
CA THR A 51 7.91 23.66 7.98
C THR A 51 7.27 24.80 8.78
N GLY A 52 6.46 24.49 9.80
CA GLY A 52 5.76 25.48 10.63
C GLY A 52 4.54 26.12 9.99
N GLU A 53 4.08 25.60 8.84
CA GLU A 53 2.90 26.09 8.12
C GLU A 53 1.59 25.73 8.83
N ILE A 54 1.57 24.62 9.60
CA ILE A 54 0.42 24.22 10.42
C ILE A 54 0.83 23.89 11.85
N PRO A 55 -0.05 24.14 12.85
CA PRO A 55 0.15 23.64 14.20
C PRO A 55 -0.12 22.13 14.28
N GLN A 56 0.52 21.44 15.23
CA GLN A 56 0.38 19.99 15.43
C GLN A 56 -1.07 19.53 15.56
N ALA A 57 -1.94 20.34 16.16
CA ALA A 57 -3.36 20.04 16.31
C ALA A 57 -4.08 19.79 14.97
N GLN A 58 -3.63 20.40 13.87
CA GLN A 58 -4.22 20.17 12.54
C GLN A 58 -3.87 18.80 11.94
N LEU A 59 -2.86 18.09 12.46
CA LEU A 59 -2.60 16.71 12.06
C LEU A 59 -3.73 15.76 12.47
N PHE A 60 -4.38 16.06 13.60
CA PHE A 60 -5.42 15.22 14.21
C PHE A 60 -6.80 15.77 13.84
N SER A 61 -7.11 15.76 12.55
CA SER A 61 -8.31 16.41 12.00
C SER A 61 -9.63 15.67 12.28
N LEU A 62 -9.59 14.42 12.76
CA LEU A 62 -10.78 13.65 13.11
C LEU A 62 -11.20 13.88 14.56
N ARG A 63 -12.46 14.26 14.75
CA ARG A 63 -13.07 14.44 16.07
C ARG A 63 -13.73 13.14 16.52
N GLU A 64 -14.00 13.01 17.82
CA GLU A 64 -14.75 11.86 18.38
C GLU A 64 -16.16 11.69 17.77
N ALA A 65 -16.77 12.77 17.26
CA ALA A 65 -18.04 12.66 16.53
C ALA A 65 -17.87 11.93 15.19
N ASP A 66 -16.77 12.17 14.48
CA ASP A 66 -16.48 11.57 13.18
C ASP A 66 -16.20 10.06 13.37
N TRP A 67 -15.45 9.68 14.41
CA TRP A 67 -15.26 8.28 14.79
C TRP A 67 -16.56 7.57 15.16
N ARG A 68 -17.42 8.21 15.94
CA ARG A 68 -18.73 7.64 16.33
C ARG A 68 -19.64 7.42 15.13
N ALA A 69 -19.60 8.31 14.14
CA ALA A 69 -20.39 8.18 12.92
C ALA A 69 -20.00 6.95 12.08
N LEU A 70 -18.73 6.52 12.14
CA LEU A 70 -18.26 5.31 11.46
C LEU A 70 -18.68 4.02 12.15
N GLY A 71 -19.01 4.07 13.45
CA GLY A 71 -19.47 2.90 14.21
C GLY A 71 -18.50 1.73 14.18
N LEU A 72 -17.19 2.01 14.25
CA LEU A 72 -16.13 1.00 14.14
C LEU A 72 -15.59 0.59 15.51
N ARG A 73 -15.11 -0.65 15.61
CA ARG A 73 -14.33 -1.14 16.74
C ARG A 73 -12.86 -0.89 16.47
N ARG A 74 -12.20 -0.09 17.31
CA ARG A 74 -10.75 0.16 17.24
C ARG A 74 -10.01 -0.88 18.08
N VAL A 75 -9.00 -1.53 17.53
CA VAL A 75 -8.13 -2.47 18.21
C VAL A 75 -6.69 -2.01 18.05
N THR A 76 -5.99 -1.84 19.17
CA THR A 76 -4.56 -1.58 19.15
C THR A 76 -3.82 -2.91 19.11
N GLY A 77 -2.96 -3.10 18.12
CA GLY A 77 -2.15 -4.32 17.98
C GLY A 77 -1.54 -4.47 16.60
N GLU A 78 -0.39 -5.14 16.55
CA GLU A 78 0.28 -5.50 15.30
C GLU A 78 -0.36 -6.76 14.73
N VAL A 79 -0.74 -6.74 13.45
CA VAL A 79 -1.18 -7.93 12.73
C VAL A 79 0.04 -8.63 12.15
N THR A 80 0.27 -9.87 12.56
CA THR A 80 1.47 -10.64 12.17
C THR A 80 1.19 -11.72 11.13
N ARG A 81 -0.08 -12.13 10.98
CA ARG A 81 -0.48 -13.16 10.02
C ARG A 81 -1.92 -12.97 9.53
N LEU A 82 -2.14 -13.30 8.27
CA LEU A 82 -3.47 -13.51 7.67
C LEU A 82 -3.66 -15.01 7.45
N GLU A 83 -4.81 -15.55 7.83
CA GLU A 83 -5.19 -16.96 7.63
C GLU A 83 -6.45 -17.02 6.75
N PRO A 84 -6.29 -17.02 5.42
CA PRO A 84 -7.41 -16.92 4.48
C PRO A 84 -8.38 -18.10 4.59
N ASP A 85 -7.89 -19.33 4.71
CA ASP A 85 -8.76 -20.52 4.79
C ASP A 85 -9.66 -20.52 6.04
N ALA A 86 -9.20 -19.87 7.11
CA ALA A 86 -9.93 -19.70 8.37
C ALA A 86 -10.67 -18.35 8.47
N HIS A 87 -10.57 -17.51 7.45
CA HIS A 87 -11.07 -16.13 7.42
C HIS A 87 -10.75 -15.32 8.70
N GLN A 88 -9.49 -15.32 9.12
CA GLN A 88 -9.06 -14.58 10.31
C GLN A 88 -7.71 -13.88 10.15
N VAL A 89 -7.52 -12.79 10.89
CA VAL A 89 -6.20 -12.17 11.10
C VAL A 89 -5.70 -12.51 12.50
N VAL A 90 -4.39 -12.68 12.63
CA VAL A 90 -3.71 -13.00 13.88
C VAL A 90 -2.85 -11.82 14.30
N LEU A 91 -3.02 -11.38 15.54
CA LEU A 91 -2.25 -10.30 16.16
C LEU A 91 -1.00 -10.86 16.83
N ALA A 92 -0.02 -10.00 17.10
CA ALA A 92 1.24 -10.37 17.77
C ALA A 92 1.03 -10.99 19.16
N ASP A 93 -0.05 -10.62 19.86
CA ASP A 93 -0.45 -11.19 21.16
C ASP A 93 -1.18 -12.54 21.05
N GLY A 94 -1.36 -13.05 19.83
CA GLY A 94 -2.06 -14.30 19.53
C GLY A 94 -3.58 -14.15 19.42
N ALA A 95 -4.15 -12.96 19.60
CA ALA A 95 -5.57 -12.71 19.36
C ALA A 95 -5.94 -12.96 17.89
N ARG A 96 -7.16 -13.46 17.66
CA ARG A 96 -7.67 -13.78 16.33
C ARG A 96 -8.92 -12.97 16.05
N LEU A 97 -8.93 -12.25 14.95
CA LEU A 97 -10.08 -11.43 14.54
C LEU A 97 -10.70 -12.03 13.26
N PRO A 98 -11.94 -12.54 13.32
CA PRO A 98 -12.60 -13.11 12.17
C PRO A 98 -13.10 -12.02 11.22
N TYR A 99 -13.16 -12.34 9.93
CA TYR A 99 -13.80 -11.54 8.89
C TYR A 99 -14.65 -12.43 7.98
N ASP A 100 -15.60 -11.86 7.24
CA ASP A 100 -16.50 -12.66 6.38
C ASP A 100 -16.19 -12.53 4.88
N ARG A 101 -15.49 -11.47 4.47
CA ARG A 101 -15.02 -11.30 3.09
C ARG A 101 -13.58 -10.83 3.04
N SER A 102 -12.75 -11.55 2.29
CA SER A 102 -11.51 -11.00 1.76
C SER A 102 -11.88 -9.95 0.71
N HIS A 103 -11.67 -8.66 1.00
CA HIS A 103 -11.68 -7.66 -0.05
C HIS A 103 -10.47 -7.94 -0.97
N ALA A 104 -10.74 -8.43 -2.18
CA ALA A 104 -9.74 -8.39 -3.23
C ALA A 104 -9.66 -6.93 -3.67
N PHE A 105 -8.62 -6.21 -3.27
CA PHE A 105 -8.24 -4.99 -3.99
C PHE A 105 -7.84 -5.46 -5.39
N PRO A 106 -8.64 -5.20 -6.42
CA PRO A 106 -8.21 -5.48 -7.77
C PRO A 106 -7.05 -4.52 -8.05
N LEU A 107 -5.85 -5.04 -8.30
CA LEU A 107 -4.80 -4.22 -8.87
C LEU A 107 -5.20 -3.96 -10.31
N ASP A 108 -5.76 -2.77 -10.58
CA ASP A 108 -6.15 -2.34 -11.91
C ASP A 108 -4.94 -1.67 -12.59
N HIS A 109 -4.56 -2.17 -13.77
CA HIS A 109 -3.55 -1.57 -14.64
C HIS A 109 -4.21 -0.79 -15.80
N GLY A 110 -5.19 0.05 -15.46
CA GLY A 110 -5.85 0.94 -16.41
C GLY A 110 -6.58 0.14 -17.49
N GLU A 111 -6.11 0.21 -18.73
CA GLU A 111 -6.74 -0.52 -19.85
C GLU A 111 -6.60 -2.05 -19.74
N SER A 112 -5.69 -2.54 -18.88
CA SER A 112 -5.47 -3.99 -18.69
C SER A 112 -6.44 -4.63 -17.69
N GLY A 113 -7.22 -3.83 -16.96
CA GLY A 113 -8.16 -4.31 -15.95
C GLY A 113 -7.49 -4.99 -14.75
N VAL A 114 -8.29 -5.81 -14.03
CA VAL A 114 -7.90 -6.45 -12.77
C VAL A 114 -6.81 -7.50 -12.99
N SER A 115 -5.64 -7.25 -12.39
CA SER A 115 -4.48 -8.14 -12.41
C SER A 115 -4.31 -8.91 -11.09
N SER A 116 -3.86 -10.16 -11.19
CA SER A 116 -3.57 -10.99 -10.02
C SER A 116 -2.21 -10.62 -9.41
N CYS A 117 -2.02 -10.83 -8.10
CA CYS A 117 -0.70 -10.62 -7.49
C CYS A 117 0.41 -11.47 -8.13
N LYS A 118 0.07 -12.66 -8.66
CA LYS A 118 1.00 -13.54 -9.39
C LYS A 118 1.53 -12.94 -10.69
N THR A 119 0.80 -11.99 -11.28
CA THR A 119 1.24 -11.29 -12.50
C THR A 119 2.54 -10.55 -12.27
N CYS A 120 2.71 -9.92 -11.10
CA CYS A 120 3.92 -9.15 -10.74
C CYS A 120 4.86 -9.89 -9.78
N HIS A 121 4.37 -10.95 -9.11
CA HIS A 121 5.12 -11.77 -8.17
C HIS A 121 5.06 -13.25 -8.56
N PRO A 122 5.80 -13.68 -9.59
CA PRO A 122 5.80 -15.07 -10.04
C PRO A 122 6.38 -16.02 -8.99
N ASP A 123 7.41 -15.57 -8.26
CA ASP A 123 8.13 -16.40 -7.30
C ASP A 123 7.75 -16.08 -5.83
N GLN A 124 7.83 -14.81 -5.43
CA GLN A 124 7.47 -14.37 -4.09
C GLN A 124 6.97 -12.91 -4.05
N LEU A 125 6.11 -12.60 -3.07
CA LEU A 125 5.53 -11.26 -2.87
C LEU A 125 6.53 -10.20 -2.41
N LYS A 126 7.77 -10.59 -2.07
CA LYS A 126 8.80 -9.69 -1.52
C LYS A 126 9.84 -9.23 -2.55
N ALA A 127 9.89 -9.87 -3.71
CA ALA A 127 10.83 -9.54 -4.77
C ALA A 127 10.05 -9.04 -5.99
N TYR A 128 10.51 -7.93 -6.54
CA TYR A 128 9.99 -7.34 -7.76
C TYR A 128 11.13 -7.30 -8.77
N THR A 129 10.86 -7.71 -10.01
CA THR A 129 11.86 -7.70 -11.07
C THR A 129 11.44 -6.71 -12.14
N CYS A 130 12.36 -5.87 -12.59
CA CYS A 130 12.10 -4.92 -13.67
C CYS A 130 11.93 -5.61 -15.03
N TYR A 131 12.27 -6.89 -15.14
CA TYR A 131 12.17 -7.71 -16.36
C TYR A 131 10.74 -8.18 -16.68
N GLY A 132 9.81 -8.09 -15.72
CA GLY A 132 8.43 -8.57 -15.88
C GLY A 132 7.43 -7.54 -16.39
N CYS A 133 7.78 -6.24 -16.43
CA CYS A 133 6.78 -5.19 -16.66
C CYS A 133 6.69 -4.64 -18.09
N HIS A 134 7.73 -4.76 -18.92
CA HIS A 134 7.68 -4.43 -20.36
C HIS A 134 8.63 -5.35 -21.14
N GLU A 135 8.50 -5.41 -22.48
CA GLU A 135 9.26 -6.25 -23.44
C GLU A 135 10.80 -6.08 -23.33
N HIS A 136 11.36 -6.57 -22.24
CA HIS A 136 12.73 -6.40 -21.87
C HIS A 136 13.24 -7.74 -21.37
N THR A 137 13.65 -8.60 -22.28
CA THR A 137 14.43 -9.76 -21.85
C THR A 137 15.75 -9.26 -21.26
N PRO A 138 16.35 -9.97 -20.29
CA PRO A 138 17.66 -9.62 -19.75
C PRO A 138 18.72 -9.43 -20.84
N ALA A 139 18.64 -10.24 -21.92
CA ALA A 139 19.50 -10.13 -23.07
C ALA A 139 19.30 -8.82 -23.85
N ASP A 140 18.05 -8.36 -24.04
CA ASP A 140 17.77 -7.12 -24.77
C ASP A 140 18.22 -5.89 -23.98
N ILE A 141 17.99 -5.91 -22.66
CA ILE A 141 18.49 -4.88 -21.73
C ILE A 141 20.01 -4.80 -21.80
N GLN A 142 20.70 -5.94 -21.64
CA GLN A 142 22.16 -5.97 -21.64
C GLN A 142 22.72 -5.44 -22.97
N ARG A 143 22.16 -5.86 -24.12
CA ARG A 143 22.61 -5.36 -25.43
C ARG A 143 22.46 -3.85 -25.56
N LYS A 144 21.34 -3.28 -25.11
CA LYS A 144 21.12 -1.83 -25.15
C LYS A 144 22.07 -1.09 -24.20
N HIS A 145 22.23 -1.57 -22.95
CA HIS A 145 23.11 -0.92 -21.97
C HIS A 145 24.59 -0.96 -22.40
N VAL A 146 25.05 -2.07 -22.98
CA VAL A 146 26.40 -2.15 -23.56
C VAL A 146 26.58 -1.15 -24.69
N LYS A 147 25.57 -0.97 -25.56
CA LYS A 147 25.60 0.01 -26.65
C LYS A 147 25.67 1.46 -26.13
N GLU A 148 25.01 1.74 -25.02
CA GLU A 148 25.02 3.05 -24.36
C GLU A 148 26.21 3.25 -23.39
N GLY A 149 27.12 2.27 -23.29
CA GLY A 149 28.31 2.38 -22.43
C GLY A 149 28.03 2.26 -20.92
N ILE A 150 26.95 1.57 -20.54
CA ILE A 150 26.54 1.36 -19.14
C ILE A 150 26.82 -0.12 -18.76
N PRO A 151 28.01 -0.44 -18.21
CA PRO A 151 28.39 -1.82 -17.91
C PRO A 151 27.81 -2.34 -16.58
N ASP A 152 27.50 -1.46 -15.63
CA ASP A 152 26.92 -1.82 -14.33
C ASP A 152 25.49 -1.26 -14.20
N PHE A 153 24.53 -2.11 -14.51
CA PHE A 153 23.09 -1.81 -14.45
C PHE A 153 22.36 -2.72 -13.45
N ALA A 154 23.07 -3.23 -12.43
CA ALA A 154 22.49 -4.12 -11.43
C ALA A 154 21.34 -3.46 -10.62
N ASN A 155 21.35 -2.13 -10.51
CA ASN A 155 20.30 -1.36 -9.85
C ASN A 155 19.64 -0.39 -10.84
N CYS A 156 18.69 -0.91 -11.62
CA CYS A 156 17.96 -0.19 -12.66
C CYS A 156 17.33 1.13 -12.17
N MET A 157 16.89 1.16 -10.90
CA MET A 157 16.20 2.33 -10.31
C MET A 157 17.10 3.55 -10.15
N LYS A 158 18.44 3.39 -10.16
CA LYS A 158 19.36 4.54 -10.11
C LYS A 158 19.22 5.45 -11.34
N CYS A 159 18.94 4.87 -12.50
CA CYS A 159 18.87 5.59 -13.78
C CYS A 159 17.42 5.69 -14.30
N HIS A 160 16.53 4.80 -13.85
CA HIS A 160 15.11 4.78 -14.22
C HIS A 160 14.22 4.73 -12.96
N PRO A 161 14.15 5.83 -12.19
CA PRO A 161 13.48 5.85 -10.89
C PRO A 161 11.96 5.67 -10.99
N THR A 162 11.35 5.92 -12.15
CA THR A 162 9.90 5.71 -12.32
C THR A 162 9.57 4.46 -13.15
N GLY A 163 10.58 3.78 -13.69
CA GLY A 163 10.41 2.62 -14.58
C GLY A 163 9.88 2.97 -15.98
N ARG A 164 9.76 4.26 -16.34
CA ARG A 164 9.30 4.70 -17.67
C ARG A 164 10.43 4.68 -18.69
N GLU A 165 10.10 4.33 -19.92
CA GLU A 165 11.04 4.38 -21.04
C GLU A 165 11.50 5.83 -21.30
N LYS A 166 12.80 5.99 -21.63
CA LYS A 166 13.46 7.27 -21.99
C LYS A 166 13.83 8.23 -20.85
N GLU A 167 13.80 7.79 -19.60
CA GLU A 167 14.31 8.60 -18.47
C GLU A 167 15.85 8.65 -18.38
N GLY A 168 16.55 7.78 -19.11
CA GLY A 168 18.01 7.69 -19.13
C GLY A 168 18.62 8.65 -20.13
N ALA A 169 18.65 9.94 -19.81
CA ALA A 169 19.48 10.91 -20.54
C ALA A 169 20.06 11.94 -19.56
N GLY A 170 21.38 11.90 -19.36
CA GLY A 170 22.09 13.02 -18.73
C GLY A 170 23.28 12.61 -17.87
N GLY A 171 24.39 12.25 -18.53
CA GLY A 171 25.65 12.01 -17.83
C GLY A 171 26.83 11.76 -18.77
N LYS A 172 26.93 12.50 -19.89
CA LYS A 172 28.21 12.56 -20.62
C LYS A 172 29.11 13.53 -19.87
N ASN A 173 30.01 13.01 -19.03
CA ASN A 173 31.24 13.72 -18.69
C ASN A 173 32.13 13.68 -19.93
N GLY A 174 32.39 14.84 -20.52
CA GLY A 174 33.40 15.06 -21.54
C GLY A 174 34.10 16.38 -21.22
N ASP A 175 35.38 16.24 -20.87
CA ASP A 175 36.47 17.23 -20.75
C ASP A 175 36.30 18.45 -19.82
#